data_AF-A0A318Y3S1-F1
#
_entry.id   AF-A0A318Y3S1-F1
#
_cell.length_a   1.000
_cell.length_b   1.000
_cell.length_c   1.000
_cell.angle_alpha   90.00
_cell.angle_beta   90.00
_cell.angle_gamma   90.00
#
_symmetry.space_group_name_H-M   'P 1'
#
loop_
_entity.id
_entity.type
_entity.pdbx_description
1 polymer ?
#
loop_
_entity_poly.entity_id
_entity_poly.type
_entity_poly.pdbx_seq_one_letter_code
_entity_poly.pdbx_strand_id
1 'polypeptide(L)'
;DWLQSKGTPGTDSSVEAVISVLWRTLDQLVRKSQQTVQHCGSTIRLEAVRTQANELPHRALLGYMDAQSIRKHVIPWQQMLAFFARTQQPHGWRSPPYAFTARQQDKWTRLWRAVQTSNSAPTAGSSGGHNNDATHGEDPLAPWLMSLQEQTCLEFCVELLNQRYRSNEYESALVCAMAVLGRGESGWRSPETYPPILSSVIKLARFFVVQKALWLDPAARQIIAVWQHQQDGTPWALVSADEDLADLATGVDCDQYDSRSSPGVFSQQSDPISSPAFGTPVHATRQSTPSTMRSPPGGTFPEHVESMVRKFMIRGTHGPMQTLLDWRTYGLRVHYNTSTPGHIAWLGSDEVLYKDVQFTMGRLRSFLHGLVDTTKSIL
;
A
#
# COMPACT_ATOMS: atom_id res chain seq x y z
N ASP A 1 23.38 8.51 5.66
CA ASP A 1 22.06 9.02 5.26
C ASP A 1 21.96 9.43 3.79
N TRP A 2 21.80 8.48 2.85
CA TRP A 2 21.48 8.84 1.45
C TRP A 2 20.06 9.41 1.27
N LEU A 3 19.21 9.29 2.29
CA LEU A 3 17.88 9.91 2.33
C LEU A 3 17.97 11.42 2.57
N GLN A 4 19.10 11.92 3.11
CA GLN A 4 19.35 13.33 3.41
C GLN A 4 20.67 13.88 2.83
N SER A 5 21.54 13.04 2.26
CA SER A 5 22.83 13.49 1.73
C SER A 5 22.63 14.32 0.48
N LYS A 6 22.75 15.65 0.61
CA LYS A 6 23.05 16.53 -0.50
C LYS A 6 24.37 16.07 -1.11
N GLY A 7 24.31 15.54 -2.33
CA GLY A 7 25.50 15.15 -3.07
C GLY A 7 26.39 16.35 -3.42
N THR A 8 27.60 16.04 -3.88
CA THR A 8 28.64 16.95 -4.32
C THR A 8 28.15 18.04 -5.29
N PRO A 9 28.57 19.31 -5.11
CA PRO A 9 27.82 20.50 -5.56
C PRO A 9 27.80 20.79 -7.09
N GLY A 10 28.26 19.89 -7.96
CA GLY A 10 28.34 20.13 -9.41
C GLY A 10 27.24 19.45 -10.24
N THR A 11 27.10 18.13 -10.10
CA THR A 11 26.16 17.29 -10.87
C THR A 11 24.92 16.90 -10.07
N ASP A 12 25.04 16.79 -8.74
CA ASP A 12 23.92 16.40 -7.86
C ASP A 12 22.82 17.48 -7.79
N SER A 13 23.17 18.75 -8.04
CA SER A 13 22.20 19.85 -7.99
C SER A 13 21.10 19.74 -9.06
N SER A 14 21.39 19.15 -10.24
CA SER A 14 20.39 19.01 -11.30
C SER A 14 19.43 17.86 -11.03
N VAL A 15 19.96 16.71 -10.56
CA VAL A 15 19.16 15.53 -10.20
C VAL A 15 18.23 15.85 -9.03
N GLU A 16 18.73 16.52 -7.99
CA GLU A 16 17.92 16.91 -6.82
C GLU A 16 16.81 17.92 -7.18
N ALA A 17 17.04 18.80 -8.17
CA ALA A 17 16.00 19.68 -8.68
C ALA A 17 14.88 18.89 -9.39
N VAL A 18 15.25 17.89 -10.21
CA VAL A 18 14.28 16.98 -10.85
C VAL A 18 13.53 16.15 -9.80
N ILE A 19 14.22 15.63 -8.78
CA ILE A 19 13.59 14.92 -7.65
C ILE A 19 12.57 15.81 -6.94
N SER A 20 12.89 17.10 -6.75
CA SER A 20 11.97 18.05 -6.10
C SER A 20 10.68 18.26 -6.91
N VAL A 21 10.76 18.29 -8.24
CA VAL A 21 9.57 18.33 -9.12
C VAL A 21 8.82 17.00 -9.02
N LEU A 22 9.52 15.86 -9.10
CA LEU A 22 8.92 14.52 -9.00
C LEU A 22 8.18 14.33 -7.67
N TRP A 23 8.73 14.85 -6.57
CA TRP A 23 8.13 14.84 -5.24
C TRP A 23 6.78 15.55 -5.22
N ARG A 24 6.70 16.75 -5.82
CA ARG A 24 5.46 17.53 -5.98
C ARG A 24 4.47 16.85 -6.92
N THR A 25 4.94 16.30 -8.04
CA THR A 25 4.10 15.56 -9.00
C THR A 25 3.40 14.38 -8.32
N LEU A 26 4.13 13.62 -7.49
CA LEU A 26 3.54 12.48 -6.77
C LEU A 26 2.54 12.91 -5.68
N ASP A 27 2.79 14.01 -4.95
CA ASP A 27 1.83 14.56 -3.99
C ASP A 27 0.51 14.94 -4.68
N GLN A 28 0.56 15.64 -5.81
CA GLN A 28 -0.63 16.00 -6.60
C GLN A 28 -1.34 14.78 -7.16
N LEU A 29 -0.59 13.80 -7.69
CA LEU A 29 -1.16 12.54 -8.18
C LEU A 29 -1.92 11.79 -7.07
N VAL A 30 -1.37 11.72 -5.86
CA VAL A 30 -2.03 11.05 -4.73
C VAL A 30 -3.30 11.77 -4.33
N ARG A 31 -3.30 13.11 -4.29
CA ARG A 31 -4.50 13.91 -3.99
C ARG A 31 -5.62 13.63 -4.99
N LYS A 32 -5.33 13.66 -6.29
CA LYS A 32 -6.30 13.34 -7.36
C LYS A 32 -6.77 11.89 -7.28
N SER A 33 -5.86 10.96 -7.00
CA SER A 33 -6.21 9.54 -6.86
C SER A 33 -7.11 9.29 -5.65
N GLN A 34 -6.87 9.97 -4.53
CA GLN A 34 -7.76 9.94 -3.37
C GLN A 34 -9.13 10.54 -3.70
N GLN A 35 -9.17 11.69 -4.38
CA GLN A 35 -10.42 12.32 -4.81
C GLN A 35 -11.25 11.34 -5.64
N THR A 36 -10.65 10.69 -6.63
CA THR A 36 -11.31 9.62 -7.41
C THR A 36 -11.88 8.51 -6.52
N VAL A 37 -11.11 8.04 -5.53
CA VAL A 37 -11.59 7.02 -4.58
C VAL A 37 -12.76 7.53 -3.75
N GLN A 38 -12.75 8.79 -3.29
CA GLN A 38 -13.81 9.36 -2.47
C GLN A 38 -15.14 9.48 -3.22
N HIS A 39 -15.11 9.67 -4.55
CA HIS A 39 -16.30 9.82 -5.38
C HIS A 39 -16.80 8.53 -6.04
N CYS A 40 -15.95 7.50 -6.15
CA CYS A 40 -16.36 6.24 -6.76
C CYS A 40 -17.31 5.40 -5.88
N GLY A 41 -18.14 4.58 -6.53
CA GLY A 41 -19.15 3.75 -5.85
C GLY A 41 -18.55 2.74 -4.86
N SER A 42 -19.36 2.29 -3.89
CA SER A 42 -18.94 1.32 -2.86
C SER A 42 -18.40 0.02 -3.46
N THR A 43 -18.98 -0.48 -4.55
CA THR A 43 -18.53 -1.69 -5.26
C THR A 43 -17.10 -1.56 -5.76
N ILE A 44 -16.76 -0.43 -6.37
CA ILE A 44 -15.39 -0.13 -6.83
C ILE A 44 -14.42 -0.08 -5.66
N ARG A 45 -14.82 0.56 -4.55
CA ARG A 45 -13.99 0.68 -3.34
C ARG A 45 -13.78 -0.67 -2.65
N LEU A 46 -14.77 -1.56 -2.64
CA LEU A 46 -14.66 -2.93 -2.12
C LEU A 46 -13.77 -3.79 -3.02
N GLU A 47 -13.94 -3.69 -4.33
CA GLU A 47 -13.10 -4.41 -5.29
C GLU A 47 -11.63 -3.99 -5.16
N ALA A 48 -11.36 -2.69 -5.03
CA ALA A 48 -10.00 -2.16 -4.93
C ALA A 48 -9.19 -2.65 -3.72
N VAL A 49 -9.84 -3.13 -2.65
CA VAL A 49 -9.16 -3.72 -1.49
C VAL A 49 -9.05 -5.24 -1.53
N ARG A 50 -9.67 -5.91 -2.51
CA ARG A 50 -9.68 -7.36 -2.61
C ARG A 50 -8.27 -7.93 -2.77
N THR A 51 -7.96 -8.95 -1.97
CA THR A 51 -6.65 -9.65 -1.99
C THR A 51 -6.78 -11.15 -2.23
N GLN A 52 -7.98 -11.71 -2.11
CA GLN A 52 -8.28 -13.11 -2.41
C GLN A 52 -9.26 -13.19 -3.58
N ALA A 53 -9.09 -14.18 -4.46
CA ALA A 53 -9.88 -14.26 -5.70
C ALA A 53 -11.38 -14.48 -5.46
N ASN A 54 -11.72 -15.24 -4.41
CA ASN A 54 -13.06 -15.74 -4.16
C ASN A 54 -13.74 -15.09 -2.95
N GLU A 55 -13.13 -14.06 -2.36
CA GLU A 55 -13.64 -13.41 -1.15
C GLU A 55 -13.75 -11.90 -1.36
N LEU A 56 -14.93 -11.35 -1.11
CA LEU A 56 -15.15 -9.91 -1.11
C LEU A 56 -14.86 -9.32 0.27
N PRO A 57 -14.01 -8.29 0.37
CA PRO A 57 -13.74 -7.63 1.64
C PRO A 57 -15.00 -7.00 2.24
N HIS A 58 -15.07 -6.95 3.57
CA HIS A 58 -16.20 -6.31 4.28
C HIS A 58 -16.06 -4.79 4.43
N ARG A 59 -14.83 -4.26 4.31
CA ARG A 59 -14.53 -2.82 4.44
C ARG A 59 -14.07 -2.26 3.12
N ALA A 60 -14.71 -1.18 2.66
CA ALA A 60 -14.35 -0.50 1.42
C ALA A 60 -13.03 0.27 1.54
N LEU A 61 -12.38 0.56 0.41
CA LEU A 61 -11.27 1.50 0.34
C LEU A 61 -11.73 2.91 0.77
N LEU A 62 -11.08 3.48 1.77
CA LEU A 62 -11.37 4.83 2.26
C LEU A 62 -10.23 5.80 1.94
N GLY A 63 -10.58 7.05 1.63
CA GLY A 63 -9.63 8.16 1.58
C GLY A 63 -8.98 8.40 2.94
N TYR A 64 -7.89 9.17 2.99
CA TYR A 64 -7.45 9.77 4.25
C TYR A 64 -8.35 10.95 4.61
N MET A 65 -8.55 11.17 5.91
CA MET A 65 -9.51 12.17 6.38
C MET A 65 -9.07 13.60 6.13
N ASP A 66 -7.78 13.88 6.33
CA ASP A 66 -7.25 15.22 6.23
C ASP A 66 -5.97 15.29 5.37
N ALA A 67 -5.61 16.51 4.97
CA ALA A 67 -4.47 16.77 4.10
C ALA A 67 -3.10 16.48 4.76
N GLN A 68 -3.00 16.51 6.10
CA GLN A 68 -1.79 16.14 6.83
C GLN A 68 -1.61 14.62 6.85
N SER A 69 -2.69 13.85 7.03
CA SER A 69 -2.68 12.40 6.86
C SER A 69 -2.19 12.00 5.47
N ILE A 70 -2.68 12.63 4.40
CA ILE A 70 -2.18 12.38 3.04
C ILE A 70 -0.67 12.64 2.94
N ARG A 71 -0.20 13.79 3.43
CA ARG A 71 1.22 14.17 3.39
C ARG A 71 2.12 13.16 4.09
N LYS A 72 1.72 12.64 5.25
CA LYS A 72 2.47 11.59 5.96
C LYS A 72 2.57 10.31 5.13
N HIS A 73 1.48 9.92 4.48
CA HIS A 73 1.38 8.63 3.80
C HIS A 73 1.97 8.62 2.37
N VAL A 74 2.18 9.78 1.75
CA VAL A 74 2.84 9.87 0.43
C VAL A 74 4.36 9.77 0.50
N ILE A 75 4.96 10.10 1.66
CA ILE A 75 6.41 10.12 1.87
C ILE A 75 7.10 8.80 1.45
N PRO A 76 6.62 7.60 1.81
CA PRO A 76 7.24 6.35 1.37
C PRO A 76 7.35 6.23 -0.16
N TRP A 77 6.28 6.52 -0.89
CA TRP A 77 6.30 6.50 -2.36
C TRP A 77 7.27 7.56 -2.92
N GLN A 78 7.32 8.74 -2.33
CA GLN A 78 8.26 9.79 -2.73
C GLN A 78 9.72 9.37 -2.50
N GLN A 79 10.01 8.73 -1.37
CA GLN A 79 11.33 8.18 -1.07
C GLN A 79 11.72 7.07 -2.04
N MET A 80 10.78 6.20 -2.44
CA MET A 80 11.01 5.15 -3.45
C MET A 80 11.34 5.76 -4.83
N LEU A 81 10.59 6.77 -5.27
CA LEU A 81 10.85 7.45 -6.53
C LEU A 81 12.18 8.21 -6.51
N ALA A 82 12.53 8.85 -5.40
CA ALA A 82 13.82 9.51 -5.22
C ALA A 82 14.98 8.49 -5.19
N PHE A 83 14.77 7.32 -4.57
CA PHE A 83 15.72 6.21 -4.62
C PHE A 83 16.00 5.78 -6.06
N PHE A 84 14.95 5.58 -6.87
CA PHE A 84 15.11 5.26 -8.29
C PHE A 84 15.81 6.39 -9.04
N ALA A 85 15.40 7.65 -8.83
CA ALA A 85 16.04 8.82 -9.44
C ALA A 85 17.56 8.86 -9.21
N ARG A 86 18.00 8.59 -7.98
CA ARG A 86 19.43 8.60 -7.63
C ARG A 86 20.18 7.38 -8.16
N THR A 87 19.57 6.20 -8.13
CA THR A 87 20.23 4.94 -8.53
C THR A 87 20.22 4.65 -10.02
N GLN A 88 19.32 5.30 -10.77
CA GLN A 88 19.27 5.20 -12.24
C GLN A 88 20.24 6.17 -12.93
N GLN A 89 20.90 7.05 -12.16
CA GLN A 89 21.99 7.90 -12.65
C GLN A 89 23.34 7.27 -12.31
N PRO A 90 24.40 7.55 -13.10
CA PRO A 90 25.75 7.15 -12.73
C PRO A 90 26.11 7.71 -11.35
N HIS A 91 26.53 6.83 -10.44
CA HIS A 91 26.87 7.21 -9.08
C HIS A 91 28.08 6.42 -8.56
N GLY A 92 28.87 7.05 -7.69
CA GLY A 92 30.09 6.44 -7.13
C GLY A 92 29.88 5.56 -5.90
N TRP A 93 28.67 5.51 -5.33
CA TRP A 93 28.36 4.75 -4.12
C TRP A 93 27.72 3.38 -4.46
N ARG A 94 27.76 2.44 -3.50
CA ARG A 94 27.19 1.09 -3.67
C ARG A 94 25.67 1.13 -3.48
N SER A 95 24.92 0.86 -4.54
CA SER A 95 23.46 0.70 -4.49
C SER A 95 23.05 -0.78 -4.55
N PRO A 96 21.86 -1.15 -4.06
CA PRO A 96 21.34 -2.51 -4.20
C PRO A 96 21.24 -2.93 -5.67
N PRO A 97 21.57 -4.19 -6.01
CA PRO A 97 21.47 -4.68 -7.38
C PRO A 97 20.00 -4.95 -7.73
N TYR A 98 19.32 -3.96 -8.31
CA TYR A 98 18.00 -4.13 -8.91
C TYR A 98 18.01 -3.66 -10.36
N ALA A 99 17.05 -4.14 -11.15
CA ALA A 99 16.87 -3.71 -12.53
C ALA A 99 15.38 -3.46 -12.82
N PHE A 100 15.10 -2.46 -13.65
CA PHE A 100 13.79 -2.31 -14.24
C PHE A 100 13.59 -3.33 -15.35
N THR A 101 12.37 -3.86 -15.46
CA THR A 101 11.96 -4.54 -16.69
C THR A 101 11.97 -3.55 -17.87
N ALA A 102 12.05 -4.05 -19.11
CA ALA A 102 12.01 -3.17 -20.29
C ALA A 102 10.80 -2.22 -20.31
N ARG A 103 9.64 -2.69 -19.82
CA ARG A 103 8.41 -1.89 -19.71
C ARG A 103 8.51 -0.81 -18.64
N GLN A 104 9.04 -1.16 -17.46
CA GLN A 104 9.30 -0.20 -16.39
C GLN A 104 10.33 0.86 -16.83
N GLN A 105 11.38 0.46 -17.56
CA GLN A 105 12.40 1.38 -18.07
C GLN A 105 11.82 2.38 -19.08
N ASP A 106 10.94 1.94 -20.00
CA ASP A 106 10.24 2.85 -20.93
C ASP A 106 9.38 3.87 -20.16
N LYS A 107 8.57 3.41 -19.20
CA LYS A 107 7.73 4.29 -18.37
C LYS A 107 8.56 5.26 -17.53
N TRP A 108 9.63 4.78 -16.92
CA TRP A 108 10.58 5.59 -16.16
C TRP A 108 11.20 6.68 -17.05
N THR A 109 11.68 6.33 -18.24
CA THR A 109 12.31 7.27 -19.18
C THR A 109 11.34 8.38 -19.60
N ARG A 110 10.07 8.04 -19.83
CA ARG A 110 9.01 9.03 -20.16
C ARG A 110 8.74 9.97 -18.99
N LEU A 111 8.57 9.43 -17.79
CA LEU A 111 8.38 10.21 -16.56
C LEU A 111 9.57 11.15 -16.33
N TRP A 112 10.78 10.62 -16.38
CA TRP A 112 12.01 11.37 -16.14
C TRP A 112 12.14 12.56 -17.10
N ARG A 113 11.89 12.35 -18.40
CA ARG A 113 11.91 13.41 -19.40
C ARG A 113 10.81 14.47 -19.17
N ALA A 114 9.59 14.04 -18.83
CA ALA A 114 8.48 14.95 -18.57
C ALA A 114 8.79 15.88 -17.39
N VAL A 115 9.35 15.34 -16.30
CA VAL A 115 9.73 16.10 -15.11
C VAL A 115 10.91 17.03 -15.40
N GLN A 116 11.93 16.59 -16.15
CA GLN A 116 13.05 17.44 -16.58
C GLN A 116 12.61 18.65 -17.40
N THR A 117 11.75 18.43 -18.40
CA THR A 117 11.24 19.50 -19.27
C THR A 117 10.50 20.57 -18.47
N SER A 118 9.77 20.15 -17.43
CA SER A 118 9.03 21.02 -16.52
C SER A 118 9.95 21.87 -15.64
N ASN A 119 11.12 21.32 -15.28
CA ASN A 119 12.12 22.01 -14.48
C ASN A 119 12.91 23.04 -15.31
N SER A 120 13.10 22.78 -16.61
CA SER A 120 13.85 23.64 -17.53
C SER A 120 13.02 24.74 -18.20
N ALA A 121 11.70 24.75 -18.00
CA ALA A 121 10.85 25.82 -18.51
C ALA A 121 11.30 27.15 -17.87
N PRO A 122 11.74 28.16 -18.66
CA PRO A 122 12.14 29.43 -18.09
C PRO A 122 10.93 30.04 -17.39
N THR A 123 11.12 30.45 -16.13
CA THR A 123 10.24 31.41 -15.45
C THR A 123 10.26 32.68 -16.30
N ALA A 124 9.33 32.78 -17.26
CA ALA A 124 9.11 33.99 -18.02
C ALA A 124 8.90 35.11 -17.00
N GLY A 125 9.82 36.09 -17.04
CA GLY A 125 9.95 37.11 -16.02
C GLY A 125 8.64 37.87 -15.78
N SER A 126 8.40 38.19 -14.51
CA SER A 126 7.55 39.32 -14.14
C SER A 126 8.08 40.57 -14.85
N SER A 127 7.40 40.98 -15.92
CA SER A 127 7.44 42.35 -16.43
C SER A 127 6.14 42.64 -17.18
N GLY A 128 5.32 43.46 -16.52
CA GLY A 128 4.23 44.31 -16.99
C GLY A 128 3.61 44.12 -18.37
N GLY A 129 2.29 43.87 -18.37
CA GLY A 129 1.40 44.12 -19.52
C GLY A 129 -0.06 44.05 -19.08
N HIS A 130 -0.73 45.20 -19.08
CA HIS A 130 -2.13 45.37 -18.72
C HIS A 130 -3.10 44.62 -19.65
N ASN A 131 -4.23 44.23 -19.06
CA ASN A 131 -5.54 43.92 -19.64
C ASN A 131 -5.63 42.72 -20.58
N ASN A 132 -6.43 41.73 -20.17
CA ASN A 132 -7.76 41.57 -20.76
C ASN A 132 -8.69 40.82 -19.82
N ASP A 133 -9.85 41.43 -19.65
CA ASP A 133 -11.13 40.84 -19.28
C ASP A 133 -11.34 39.54 -20.07
N ALA A 134 -11.12 38.41 -19.41
CA ALA A 134 -11.62 37.12 -19.82
C ALA A 134 -12.23 36.51 -18.57
N THR A 135 -13.55 36.55 -18.50
CA THR A 135 -14.38 35.62 -17.74
C THR A 135 -14.07 34.21 -18.25
N HIS A 136 -12.91 33.68 -17.88
CA HIS A 136 -12.58 32.27 -18.03
C HIS A 136 -13.46 31.54 -17.01
N GLY A 137 -14.60 31.02 -17.48
CA GLY A 137 -15.20 29.89 -16.79
C GLY A 137 -14.10 28.83 -16.66
N GLU A 138 -13.58 28.65 -15.45
CA GLU A 138 -12.65 27.56 -15.16
C GLU A 138 -13.30 26.28 -15.67
N ASP A 139 -12.62 25.52 -16.53
CA ASP A 139 -13.09 24.21 -16.96
C ASP A 139 -13.45 23.42 -15.70
N PRO A 140 -14.72 23.06 -15.46
CA PRO A 140 -15.14 22.41 -14.23
C PRO A 140 -14.35 21.12 -13.99
N LEU A 141 -13.86 20.47 -15.05
CA LEU A 141 -13.08 19.24 -14.99
C LEU A 141 -11.60 19.45 -14.63
N ALA A 142 -11.10 20.69 -14.61
CA ALA A 142 -9.70 21.01 -14.36
C ALA A 142 -9.11 20.38 -13.07
N PRO A 143 -9.83 20.30 -11.93
CA PRO A 143 -9.32 19.64 -10.72
C PRO A 143 -8.98 18.16 -10.92
N TRP A 144 -9.66 17.49 -11.85
CA TRP A 144 -9.58 16.06 -12.11
C TRP A 144 -8.56 15.71 -13.19
N LEU A 145 -8.35 16.62 -14.14
CA LEU A 145 -7.42 16.42 -15.24
C LEU A 145 -5.99 16.28 -14.73
N MET A 146 -5.33 15.19 -15.13
CA MET A 146 -3.93 14.97 -14.78
C MET A 146 -3.01 15.69 -15.77
N SER A 147 -2.00 16.37 -15.26
CA SER A 147 -0.90 16.91 -16.07
C SER A 147 -0.08 15.78 -16.71
N LEU A 148 0.73 16.07 -17.73
CA LEU A 148 1.57 15.06 -18.39
C LEU A 148 2.51 14.35 -17.39
N GLN A 149 3.05 15.10 -16.43
CA GLN A 149 3.92 14.58 -15.39
C GLN A 149 3.15 13.64 -14.45
N GLU A 150 1.93 14.01 -14.06
CA GLU A 150 1.07 13.16 -13.22
C GLU A 150 0.65 11.88 -13.96
N GLN A 151 0.29 11.97 -15.25
CA GLN A 151 -0.07 10.83 -16.07
C GLN A 151 1.09 9.84 -16.22
N THR A 152 2.28 10.33 -16.59
CA THR A 152 3.48 9.48 -16.71
C THR A 152 3.95 8.92 -15.37
N CYS A 153 3.74 9.66 -14.27
CA CYS A 153 4.02 9.20 -12.92
C CYS A 153 3.09 8.04 -12.53
N LEU A 154 1.78 8.20 -12.77
CA LEU A 154 0.79 7.15 -12.55
C LEU A 154 1.10 5.89 -13.37
N GLU A 155 1.47 6.05 -14.65
CA GLU A 155 1.85 4.92 -15.49
C GLU A 155 3.05 4.17 -14.96
N PHE A 156 4.08 4.88 -14.50
CA PHE A 156 5.25 4.25 -13.91
C PHE A 156 4.91 3.56 -12.58
N CYS A 157 4.17 4.22 -11.68
CA CYS A 157 3.76 3.65 -10.39
C CYS A 157 2.92 2.36 -10.57
N VAL A 158 1.99 2.35 -11.52
CA VAL A 158 1.20 1.13 -11.84
C VAL A 158 2.08 0.06 -12.51
N GLU A 159 3.03 0.43 -13.37
CA GLU A 159 3.93 -0.54 -14.01
C GLU A 159 4.91 -1.18 -13.01
N LEU A 160 5.25 -0.52 -11.90
CA LEU A 160 5.99 -1.13 -10.79
C LEU A 160 5.22 -2.29 -10.12
N LEU A 161 3.88 -2.23 -10.10
CA LEU A 161 3.04 -3.32 -9.58
C LEU A 161 2.98 -4.52 -10.55
N ASN A 162 3.29 -4.26 -11.82
CA ASN A 162 3.09 -5.19 -12.94
C ASN A 162 4.34 -6.03 -13.22
N GLN A 163 4.79 -6.78 -12.21
CA GLN A 163 5.92 -7.69 -12.34
C GLN A 163 5.57 -9.02 -11.67
N ARG A 164 6.06 -10.09 -12.28
CA ARG A 164 5.98 -11.45 -11.73
C ARG A 164 7.41 -11.92 -11.56
N TYR A 165 7.81 -12.25 -10.34
CA TYR A 165 9.14 -12.80 -10.08
C TYR A 165 9.10 -14.32 -10.18
N ARG A 166 10.14 -14.93 -10.74
CA ARG A 166 10.23 -16.39 -10.95
C ARG A 166 11.08 -17.07 -9.88
N SER A 167 12.19 -16.45 -9.52
CA SER A 167 13.21 -17.01 -8.64
C SER A 167 13.33 -16.24 -7.33
N ASN A 168 13.42 -14.91 -7.41
CA ASN A 168 13.66 -14.07 -6.24
C ASN A 168 12.78 -12.82 -6.27
N GLU A 169 12.08 -12.54 -5.16
CA GLU A 169 11.23 -11.35 -4.99
C GLU A 169 11.99 -10.02 -5.13
N TYR A 170 13.29 -10.00 -4.80
CA TYR A 170 14.15 -8.82 -4.93
C TYR A 170 14.50 -8.47 -6.39
N GLU A 171 14.14 -9.31 -7.37
CA GLU A 171 14.12 -8.91 -8.78
C GLU A 171 13.11 -7.80 -9.04
N SER A 172 12.11 -7.63 -8.17
CA SER A 172 11.17 -6.53 -8.27
C SER A 172 11.77 -5.24 -7.74
N ALA A 173 11.85 -4.22 -8.60
CA ALA A 173 12.28 -2.89 -8.20
C ALA A 173 11.41 -2.31 -7.06
N LEU A 174 10.11 -2.62 -7.03
CA LEU A 174 9.21 -2.21 -5.95
C LEU A 174 9.60 -2.86 -4.63
N VAL A 175 9.82 -4.18 -4.62
CA VAL A 175 10.23 -4.94 -3.42
C VAL A 175 11.61 -4.49 -2.95
N CYS A 176 12.56 -4.27 -3.86
CA CYS A 176 13.88 -3.73 -3.53
C CYS A 176 13.78 -2.35 -2.88
N ALA A 177 13.02 -1.41 -3.46
CA ALA A 177 12.84 -0.09 -2.89
C ALA A 177 12.13 -0.15 -1.52
N MET A 178 11.17 -1.05 -1.34
CA MET A 178 10.56 -1.30 -0.03
C MET A 178 11.56 -1.82 1.00
N ALA A 179 12.45 -2.75 0.62
CA ALA A 179 13.49 -3.25 1.51
C ALA A 179 14.45 -2.14 1.96
N VAL A 180 14.80 -1.22 1.05
CA VAL A 180 15.60 -0.02 1.37
C VAL A 180 14.88 0.85 2.41
N LEU A 181 13.56 1.04 2.29
CA LEU A 181 12.78 1.74 3.31
C LEU A 181 12.72 1.02 4.65
N GLY A 182 13.03 -0.28 4.70
CA GLY A 182 13.18 -1.05 5.94
C GLY A 182 14.40 -0.66 6.76
N ARG A 183 15.33 0.11 6.19
CA ARG A 183 16.48 0.69 6.89
C ARG A 183 16.11 2.09 7.41
N GLY A 184 16.08 2.26 8.73
CA GLY A 184 16.02 3.57 9.38
C GLY A 184 17.40 4.18 9.57
N GLU A 185 17.45 5.38 10.16
CA GLU A 185 18.69 6.15 10.39
C GLU A 185 19.69 5.37 11.26
N SER A 186 19.23 4.78 12.37
CA SER A 186 20.06 4.08 13.36
C SER A 186 20.10 2.56 13.20
N GLY A 187 19.28 1.97 12.33
CA GLY A 187 19.13 0.51 12.30
C GLY A 187 18.12 -0.01 11.29
N TRP A 188 17.81 -1.30 11.38
CA TRP A 188 16.60 -1.85 10.76
C TRP A 188 15.37 -1.33 11.50
N ARG A 189 14.29 -1.08 10.77
CA ARG A 189 13.02 -0.69 11.36
C ARG A 189 12.43 -1.83 12.16
N SER A 190 11.73 -1.48 13.25
CA SER A 190 11.07 -2.43 14.13
C SER A 190 9.73 -2.92 13.57
N PRO A 191 9.16 -4.00 14.13
CA PRO A 191 7.79 -4.44 13.85
C PRO A 191 6.71 -3.39 14.12
N GLU A 192 7.01 -2.34 14.89
CA GLU A 192 6.09 -1.22 15.15
C GLU A 192 6.15 -0.15 14.05
N THR A 193 7.31 0.03 13.43
CA THR A 193 7.59 1.19 12.56
C THR A 193 7.57 0.87 11.07
N TYR A 194 7.80 -0.40 10.70
CA TYR A 194 7.80 -0.81 9.29
C TYR A 194 6.41 -1.15 8.72
N PRO A 195 5.52 -1.86 9.43
CA PRO A 195 4.18 -2.16 8.91
C PRO A 195 3.32 -0.93 8.57
N PRO A 196 3.40 0.21 9.28
CA PRO A 196 2.75 1.44 8.84
C PRO A 196 3.22 1.90 7.45
N ILE A 197 4.52 1.84 7.16
CA ILE A 197 5.10 2.20 5.85
C ILE A 197 4.55 1.28 4.75
N LEU A 198 4.55 -0.04 5.00
CA LEU A 198 3.93 -1.01 4.09
C LEU A 198 2.45 -0.69 3.85
N SER A 199 1.71 -0.37 4.90
CA SER A 199 0.28 -0.03 4.82
C SER A 199 0.04 1.22 3.97
N SER A 200 0.85 2.27 4.14
CA SER A 200 0.81 3.48 3.32
C SER A 200 1.04 3.15 1.84
N VAL A 201 2.08 2.37 1.55
CA VAL A 201 2.44 2.02 0.16
C VAL A 201 1.33 1.20 -0.50
N ILE A 202 0.79 0.18 0.20
CA ILE A 202 -0.30 -0.66 -0.29
C ILE A 202 -1.58 0.16 -0.52
N LYS A 203 -1.95 1.04 0.41
CA LYS A 203 -3.14 1.89 0.28
C LYS A 203 -3.04 2.84 -0.92
N LEU A 204 -1.89 3.49 -1.09
CA LEU A 204 -1.67 4.36 -2.24
C LEU A 204 -1.55 3.60 -3.57
N ALA A 205 -1.02 2.37 -3.56
CA ALA A 205 -1.04 1.50 -4.75
C ALA A 205 -2.48 1.24 -5.22
N ARG A 206 -3.42 1.02 -4.28
CA ARG A 206 -4.85 0.87 -4.58
C ARG A 206 -5.45 2.15 -5.13
N PHE A 207 -5.08 3.32 -4.58
CA PHE A 207 -5.51 4.62 -5.14
C PHE A 207 -5.06 4.77 -6.60
N PHE A 208 -3.82 4.41 -6.92
CA PHE A 208 -3.30 4.45 -8.28
C PHE A 208 -4.02 3.49 -9.22
N VAL A 209 -4.37 2.28 -8.75
CA VAL A 209 -5.17 1.33 -9.55
C VAL A 209 -6.53 1.93 -9.90
N VAL A 210 -7.25 2.50 -8.91
CA VAL A 210 -8.56 3.12 -9.15
C VAL A 210 -8.42 4.33 -10.08
N GLN A 211 -7.44 5.22 -9.85
CA GLN A 211 -7.16 6.36 -10.71
C GLN A 211 -6.88 5.92 -12.16
N LYS A 212 -6.02 4.92 -12.36
CA LYS A 212 -5.67 4.46 -13.71
C LYS A 212 -6.87 3.81 -14.39
N ALA A 213 -7.66 3.03 -13.66
CA ALA A 213 -8.86 2.40 -14.20
C ALA A 213 -9.90 3.43 -14.68
N LEU A 214 -10.12 4.52 -13.93
CA LEU A 214 -11.01 5.60 -14.35
C LEU A 214 -10.59 6.14 -15.72
N TRP A 215 -9.30 6.44 -15.89
CA TRP A 215 -8.79 7.02 -17.14
C TRP A 215 -8.54 6.01 -18.27
N LEU A 216 -8.83 4.73 -18.06
CA LEU A 216 -8.93 3.74 -19.13
C LEU A 216 -10.33 3.68 -19.74
N ASP A 217 -11.35 4.09 -18.98
CA ASP A 217 -12.73 4.15 -19.44
C ASP A 217 -12.89 5.30 -20.46
N PRO A 218 -13.40 5.05 -21.69
CA PRO A 218 -13.66 6.11 -22.67
C PRO A 218 -14.64 7.18 -22.15
N ALA A 219 -15.49 6.82 -21.19
CA ALA A 219 -16.49 7.68 -20.56
C ALA A 219 -16.00 8.40 -19.29
N ALA A 220 -14.70 8.36 -18.97
CA ALA A 220 -14.13 8.97 -17.75
C ALA A 220 -14.61 10.41 -17.48
N ARG A 221 -14.66 11.24 -18.53
CA ARG A 221 -15.10 12.64 -18.41
C ARG A 221 -16.58 12.76 -18.05
N GLN A 222 -17.43 11.89 -18.60
CA GLN A 222 -18.86 11.89 -18.25
C GLN A 222 -19.08 11.41 -16.81
N ILE A 223 -18.33 10.38 -16.37
CA ILE A 223 -18.38 9.90 -14.98
C ILE A 223 -18.04 11.05 -14.01
N ILE A 224 -16.97 11.80 -14.29
CA ILE A 224 -16.57 12.94 -13.45
C ILE A 224 -17.64 14.04 -13.47
N ALA A 225 -18.22 14.35 -14.63
CA ALA A 225 -19.28 15.35 -14.74
C ALA A 225 -20.51 14.98 -13.88
N VAL A 226 -20.88 13.70 -13.83
CA VAL A 226 -21.96 13.21 -12.94
C VAL A 226 -21.63 13.44 -11.46
N TRP A 227 -20.38 13.22 -11.05
CA TRP A 227 -19.95 13.47 -9.67
C TRP A 227 -19.97 14.95 -9.28
N GLN A 228 -19.78 15.85 -10.24
CA GLN A 228 -19.86 17.29 -10.01
C GLN A 228 -21.31 17.73 -9.80
N HIS A 229 -22.22 17.29 -10.68
CA HIS A 229 -23.65 17.60 -10.53
C HIS A 229 -24.26 17.08 -9.23
N GLN A 230 -23.77 15.96 -8.68
CA GLN A 230 -24.23 15.43 -7.39
C GLN A 230 -23.76 16.28 -6.20
N GLN A 231 -22.63 17.00 -6.30
CA GLN A 231 -22.13 17.84 -5.20
C GLN A 231 -22.96 19.11 -5.00
N ASP A 232 -23.56 19.65 -6.06
CA ASP A 232 -24.44 20.82 -6.00
C ASP A 232 -25.77 20.52 -5.28
N GLY A 233 -26.08 19.23 -5.01
CA GLY A 233 -27.37 18.78 -4.49
C GLY A 233 -27.42 18.34 -3.02
N THR A 234 -26.30 18.08 -2.33
CA THR A 234 -26.30 17.73 -0.88
C THR A 234 -24.86 17.70 -0.30
N PRO A 235 -24.49 18.59 0.63
CA PRO A 235 -23.06 18.76 0.98
C PRO A 235 -22.37 17.68 1.84
N TRP A 236 -23.05 16.70 2.46
CA TRP A 236 -22.37 15.67 3.26
C TRP A 236 -23.33 14.54 3.69
N ALA A 237 -23.07 13.30 3.28
CA ALA A 237 -23.79 12.12 3.82
C ALA A 237 -22.89 10.89 3.99
N LEU A 238 -21.57 11.06 4.09
CA LEU A 238 -20.63 9.99 4.44
C LEU A 238 -19.50 10.52 5.33
N VAL A 239 -19.85 11.23 6.42
CA VAL A 239 -18.98 11.26 7.60
C VAL A 239 -19.18 9.91 8.29
N SER A 240 -18.36 8.92 7.92
CA SER A 240 -18.27 7.70 8.69
C SER A 240 -17.54 8.04 9.98
N ALA A 241 -18.31 8.29 11.03
CA ALA A 241 -17.85 8.19 12.40
C ALA A 241 -17.49 6.72 12.66
N ASP A 242 -16.20 6.38 12.48
CA ASP A 242 -15.55 5.25 13.13
C ASP A 242 -14.03 5.51 13.12
N GLU A 243 -13.63 6.57 13.82
CA GLU A 243 -12.24 6.85 14.18
C GLU A 243 -12.03 6.48 15.64
N ASP A 244 -11.26 5.42 15.86
CA ASP A 244 -10.27 5.31 16.95
C ASP A 244 -9.39 4.04 16.86
N LEU A 245 -9.52 3.22 15.79
CA LEU A 245 -8.68 2.03 15.59
C LEU A 245 -8.15 1.82 14.15
N ALA A 246 -8.31 2.81 13.27
CA ALA A 246 -8.02 2.67 11.84
C ALA A 246 -6.52 2.71 11.46
N ASP A 247 -5.60 3.01 12.40
CA ASP A 247 -4.17 3.13 12.09
C ASP A 247 -3.34 1.85 12.32
N LEU A 248 -3.94 0.75 12.77
CA LEU A 248 -3.29 -0.58 12.81
C LEU A 248 -4.19 -1.76 12.37
N ALA A 249 -5.49 -1.54 12.12
CA ALA A 249 -6.43 -2.59 11.76
C ALA A 249 -6.93 -2.52 10.29
N THR A 250 -6.07 -2.91 9.35
CA THR A 250 -6.53 -3.84 8.30
C THR A 250 -5.94 -5.21 8.61
N GLY A 251 -6.36 -5.76 9.74
CA GLY A 251 -6.26 -7.19 10.01
C GLY A 251 -7.46 -7.86 9.37
N VAL A 252 -7.24 -8.53 8.24
CA VAL A 252 -7.99 -9.72 7.85
C VAL A 252 -7.00 -10.61 7.10
N ASP A 253 -6.35 -11.46 7.89
CA ASP A 253 -5.84 -12.79 7.54
C ASP A 253 -5.37 -13.43 8.86
N CYS A 254 -6.36 -13.59 9.73
CA CYS A 254 -6.29 -14.43 10.92
C CYS A 254 -7.58 -15.24 10.91
N ASP A 255 -7.67 -16.24 10.03
CA ASP A 255 -8.74 -17.22 10.17
C ASP A 255 -8.59 -17.93 11.51
N GLN A 256 -9.74 -18.01 12.18
CA GLN A 256 -10.17 -18.98 13.20
C GLN A 256 -9.49 -18.96 14.58
N TYR A 257 -10.03 -18.15 15.49
CA TYR A 257 -10.33 -18.60 16.85
C TYR A 257 -11.67 -18.01 17.28
N ASP A 258 -12.72 -18.78 17.06
CA ASP A 258 -14.06 -18.49 17.56
C ASP A 258 -14.06 -18.61 19.08
N SER A 259 -14.43 -17.55 19.78
CA SER A 259 -14.63 -17.54 21.23
C SER A 259 -16.01 -16.98 21.54
N ARG A 260 -17.02 -17.85 21.54
CA ARG A 260 -18.10 -17.94 22.55
C ARG A 260 -19.17 -18.96 22.13
N SER A 261 -19.09 -20.16 22.72
CA SER A 261 -20.22 -20.89 23.33
C SER A 261 -19.66 -22.03 24.18
N SER A 262 -20.06 -22.08 25.45
CA SER A 262 -19.63 -23.05 26.48
C SER A 262 -20.23 -24.46 26.29
N PRO A 263 -20.07 -25.37 27.26
CA PRO A 263 -19.10 -26.47 27.32
C PRO A 263 -19.70 -27.81 26.84
N GLY A 264 -18.95 -28.59 26.05
CA GLY A 264 -19.40 -29.90 25.59
C GLY A 264 -18.24 -30.85 25.28
N VAL A 265 -17.97 -31.74 26.22
CA VAL A 265 -17.40 -33.10 26.08
C VAL A 265 -16.24 -33.28 25.08
N PHE A 266 -15.02 -33.29 25.62
CA PHE A 266 -13.84 -33.84 24.94
C PHE A 266 -13.93 -35.38 24.98
N SER A 267 -13.90 -36.03 23.81
CA SER A 267 -13.58 -37.46 23.69
C SER A 267 -12.16 -37.58 23.14
N GLN A 268 -11.31 -38.25 23.91
CA GLN A 268 -9.90 -38.46 23.64
C GLN A 268 -9.69 -39.41 22.45
N GLN A 269 -8.82 -39.02 21.51
CA GLN A 269 -7.92 -39.99 20.88
C GLN A 269 -6.64 -39.30 20.41
N SER A 270 -5.57 -39.62 21.13
CA SER A 270 -4.18 -39.31 20.86
C SER A 270 -3.61 -40.23 19.79
N ASP A 271 -2.76 -39.71 18.89
CA ASP A 271 -1.63 -40.44 18.29
C ASP A 271 -0.59 -39.48 17.67
N PRO A 272 0.67 -39.92 17.45
CA PRO A 272 1.86 -39.11 17.72
C PRO A 272 2.46 -38.36 16.51
N ILE A 273 3.30 -37.38 16.86
CA ILE A 273 4.14 -36.56 15.97
C ILE A 273 5.05 -37.46 15.12
N SER A 274 4.94 -37.37 13.79
CA SER A 274 5.90 -37.92 12.84
C SER A 274 6.46 -36.83 11.93
N SER A 275 7.79 -36.73 11.87
CA SER A 275 8.55 -35.85 10.96
C SER A 275 8.31 -36.21 9.49
N PRO A 276 8.31 -35.25 8.55
CA PRO A 276 8.18 -35.59 7.14
C PRO A 276 9.53 -36.02 6.56
N ALA A 277 9.59 -37.27 6.09
CA ALA A 277 10.68 -37.81 5.29
C ALA A 277 10.61 -37.28 3.85
N PHE A 278 11.78 -37.09 3.25
CA PHE A 278 11.99 -36.79 1.84
C PHE A 278 11.35 -37.86 0.94
N GLY A 279 10.47 -37.45 0.03
CA GLY A 279 9.90 -38.28 -1.03
C GLY A 279 10.01 -37.59 -2.39
N THR A 280 10.60 -38.30 -3.35
CA THR A 280 10.86 -37.93 -4.76
C THR A 280 9.61 -37.68 -5.61
N PRO A 281 9.74 -37.00 -6.77
CA PRO A 281 8.64 -36.30 -7.43
C PRO A 281 7.80 -37.21 -8.32
N VAL A 282 6.48 -37.08 -8.23
CA VAL A 282 5.53 -37.65 -9.20
C VAL A 282 5.12 -36.55 -10.17
N HIS A 283 5.34 -36.82 -11.46
CA HIS A 283 4.99 -36.00 -12.61
C HIS A 283 3.56 -35.44 -12.53
N ALA A 284 3.42 -34.14 -12.28
CA ALA A 284 2.21 -33.39 -12.57
C ALA A 284 2.40 -32.60 -13.85
N THR A 285 1.59 -32.94 -14.84
CA THR A 285 1.61 -32.42 -16.21
C THR A 285 1.57 -30.90 -16.24
N ARG A 286 2.62 -30.35 -16.86
CA ARG A 286 2.88 -28.94 -17.13
C ARG A 286 1.72 -28.31 -17.93
N GLN A 287 0.86 -27.55 -17.29
CA GLN A 287 0.01 -26.58 -17.98
C GLN A 287 0.69 -25.21 -17.97
N SER A 288 1.42 -24.96 -19.04
CA SER A 288 1.88 -23.64 -19.45
C SER A 288 0.71 -22.80 -19.95
N THR A 289 0.39 -21.72 -19.25
CA THR A 289 -0.32 -20.58 -19.84
C THR A 289 0.47 -19.29 -19.56
N PRO A 290 0.93 -18.57 -20.59
CA PRO A 290 1.42 -17.21 -20.44
C PRO A 290 0.19 -16.28 -20.42
N SER A 291 -0.39 -16.07 -19.24
CA SER A 291 -1.55 -15.19 -19.07
C SER A 291 -1.15 -13.72 -19.22
N THR A 292 -0.97 -13.27 -20.46
CA THR A 292 -1.11 -11.85 -20.80
C THR A 292 -2.60 -11.53 -20.74
N MET A 293 -3.14 -11.34 -19.53
CA MET A 293 -4.45 -10.71 -19.37
C MET A 293 -4.34 -9.29 -19.93
N ARG A 294 -4.73 -9.15 -21.19
CA ARG A 294 -4.93 -7.88 -21.87
C ARG A 294 -6.18 -7.27 -21.23
N SER A 295 -6.09 -6.05 -20.73
CA SER A 295 -7.27 -5.33 -20.23
C SER A 295 -8.37 -5.35 -21.30
N PRO A 296 -9.65 -5.48 -20.91
CA PRO A 296 -10.74 -5.52 -21.87
C PRO A 296 -10.72 -4.24 -22.72
N PRO A 297 -10.60 -4.32 -24.06
CA PRO A 297 -10.65 -3.13 -24.91
C PRO A 297 -12.07 -2.54 -24.84
N GLY A 298 -12.18 -1.28 -24.39
CA GLY A 298 -13.47 -0.60 -24.23
C GLY A 298 -14.26 -1.01 -22.99
N GLY A 299 -13.59 -1.56 -21.97
CA GLY A 299 -14.24 -1.89 -20.69
C GLY A 299 -14.70 -0.65 -19.91
N THR A 300 -15.62 -0.88 -18.98
CA THR A 300 -16.10 0.16 -18.05
C THR A 300 -15.14 0.35 -16.89
N PHE A 301 -15.26 1.48 -16.17
CA PHE A 301 -14.45 1.78 -14.99
C PHE A 301 -14.43 0.63 -13.95
N PRO A 302 -15.57 0.04 -13.53
CA PRO A 302 -15.58 -1.14 -12.67
C PRO A 302 -14.81 -2.34 -13.23
N GLU A 303 -14.99 -2.66 -14.52
CA GLU A 303 -14.31 -3.79 -15.19
C GLU A 303 -12.79 -3.57 -15.24
N HIS A 304 -12.35 -2.33 -15.47
CA HIS A 304 -10.95 -1.97 -15.41
C HIS A 304 -10.37 -2.11 -14.01
N VAL A 305 -11.11 -1.71 -12.96
CA VAL A 305 -10.68 -1.93 -11.57
C VAL A 305 -10.55 -3.42 -11.28
N GLU A 306 -11.57 -4.21 -11.61
CA GLU A 306 -11.55 -5.67 -11.40
C GLU A 306 -10.38 -6.34 -12.14
N SER A 307 -10.16 -5.97 -13.41
CA SER A 307 -9.04 -6.48 -14.20
C SER A 307 -7.69 -6.13 -13.58
N MET A 308 -7.51 -4.91 -13.07
CA MET A 308 -6.26 -4.47 -12.46
C MET A 308 -6.05 -5.07 -11.07
N VAL A 309 -7.10 -5.18 -10.26
CA VAL A 309 -7.08 -5.84 -8.95
C VAL A 309 -6.70 -7.31 -9.11
N ARG A 310 -7.38 -8.04 -10.01
CA ARG A 310 -7.05 -9.44 -10.33
C ARG A 310 -5.60 -9.60 -10.74
N LYS A 311 -5.07 -8.65 -11.50
CA LYS A 311 -3.70 -8.70 -12.02
C LYS A 311 -2.64 -8.38 -10.98
N PHE A 312 -2.90 -7.41 -10.10
CA PHE A 312 -1.89 -6.81 -9.22
C PHE A 312 -2.11 -7.09 -7.73
N MET A 313 -3.35 -7.11 -7.25
CA MET A 313 -3.68 -7.07 -5.81
C MET A 313 -4.02 -8.46 -5.23
N ILE A 314 -4.42 -9.42 -6.07
CA ILE A 314 -4.76 -10.77 -5.63
C ILE A 314 -3.49 -11.58 -5.30
N ARG A 315 -3.52 -12.32 -4.19
CA ARG A 315 -2.47 -13.26 -3.79
C ARG A 315 -2.41 -14.50 -4.69
N GLY A 316 -1.30 -15.23 -4.66
CA GLY A 316 -1.03 -16.35 -5.56
C GLY A 316 -0.56 -15.90 -6.95
N THR A 317 -0.32 -14.59 -7.11
CA THR A 317 0.15 -14.01 -8.34
C THR A 317 1.67 -14.02 -8.45
N HIS A 318 2.43 -14.20 -7.37
CA HIS A 318 3.90 -14.00 -7.37
C HIS A 318 4.31 -12.60 -7.85
N GLY A 319 3.50 -11.61 -7.50
CA GLY A 319 3.76 -10.19 -7.78
C GLY A 319 4.24 -9.43 -6.55
N PRO A 320 4.73 -8.20 -6.71
CA PRO A 320 5.30 -7.44 -5.60
C PRO A 320 4.27 -7.09 -4.52
N MET A 321 3.01 -6.87 -4.89
CA MET A 321 1.94 -6.63 -3.91
C MET A 321 1.71 -7.82 -2.97
N GLN A 322 1.89 -9.06 -3.45
CA GLN A 322 1.83 -10.24 -2.59
C GLN A 322 2.94 -10.19 -1.54
N THR A 323 4.19 -9.98 -1.96
CA THR A 323 5.33 -9.82 -1.03
C THR A 323 5.07 -8.71 -0.01
N LEU A 324 4.59 -7.54 -0.43
CA LEU A 324 4.28 -6.41 0.47
C LEU A 324 3.16 -6.75 1.47
N LEU A 325 2.10 -7.43 1.03
CA LEU A 325 1.02 -7.91 1.89
C LEU A 325 1.54 -8.94 2.90
N ASP A 326 2.39 -9.87 2.47
CA ASP A 326 2.95 -10.92 3.30
C ASP A 326 3.93 -10.36 4.34
N TRP A 327 4.81 -9.43 3.95
CA TRP A 327 5.69 -8.69 4.88
C TRP A 327 4.88 -7.90 5.91
N ARG A 328 3.77 -7.29 5.49
CA ARG A 328 2.89 -6.54 6.40
C ARG A 328 2.22 -7.48 7.39
N THR A 329 1.63 -8.58 6.92
CA THR A 329 0.98 -9.58 7.79
C THR A 329 1.99 -10.17 8.77
N TYR A 330 3.19 -10.51 8.30
CA TYR A 330 4.25 -11.01 9.17
C TYR A 330 4.65 -9.97 10.23
N GLY A 331 4.92 -8.73 9.83
CA GLY A 331 5.30 -7.66 10.76
C GLY A 331 4.23 -7.38 11.82
N LEU A 332 2.95 -7.39 11.43
CA LEU A 332 1.83 -7.26 12.38
C LEU A 332 1.71 -8.46 13.31
N ARG A 333 1.90 -9.69 12.81
CA ARG A 333 1.93 -10.89 13.67
C ARG A 333 3.05 -10.78 14.71
N VAL A 334 4.24 -10.33 14.32
CA VAL A 334 5.33 -10.09 15.27
C VAL A 334 4.95 -9.01 16.27
N HIS A 335 4.40 -7.88 15.82
CA HIS A 335 3.99 -6.78 16.71
C HIS A 335 2.94 -7.21 17.73
N TYR A 336 1.93 -7.98 17.34
CA TYR A 336 0.84 -8.38 18.24
C TYR A 336 1.20 -9.56 19.16
N ASN A 337 2.09 -10.46 18.72
CA ASN A 337 2.43 -11.70 19.43
C ASN A 337 3.76 -11.63 20.19
N THR A 338 4.58 -10.60 19.98
CA THR A 338 5.82 -10.39 20.73
C THR A 338 5.56 -9.41 21.86
N SER A 339 5.84 -9.80 23.09
CA SER A 339 5.78 -8.91 24.25
C SER A 339 6.91 -7.88 24.18
N THR A 340 6.57 -6.59 24.03
CA THR A 340 7.55 -5.50 24.14
C THR A 340 7.63 -4.98 25.58
N PRO A 341 8.77 -4.42 26.03
CA PRO A 341 8.90 -3.83 27.37
C PRO A 341 7.76 -2.83 27.63
N GLY A 342 7.04 -3.00 28.74
CA GLY A 342 5.83 -2.24 29.06
C GLY A 342 4.51 -2.97 28.80
N HIS A 343 4.51 -4.07 28.03
CA HIS A 343 3.33 -4.94 27.89
C HIS A 343 3.03 -5.75 29.14
N ILE A 344 4.06 -6.12 29.90
CA ILE A 344 3.95 -6.74 31.22
C ILE A 344 4.52 -5.73 32.21
N ALA A 345 3.66 -5.14 33.03
CA ALA A 345 4.06 -4.22 34.08
C ALA A 345 3.62 -4.75 35.44
N TRP A 346 4.47 -4.58 36.45
CA TRP A 346 4.11 -4.83 37.83
C TRP A 346 3.52 -3.55 38.43
N LEU A 347 2.28 -3.63 38.91
CA LEU A 347 1.63 -2.57 39.70
C LEU A 347 1.79 -2.96 41.18
N GLY A 348 2.85 -2.46 41.81
CA GLY A 348 3.19 -2.86 43.17
C GLY A 348 3.70 -4.31 43.28
N SER A 349 3.37 -5.00 44.37
CA SER A 349 3.92 -6.33 44.68
C SER A 349 3.07 -7.51 44.20
N ASP A 350 1.78 -7.31 43.91
CA ASP A 350 0.83 -8.41 43.68
C ASP A 350 0.03 -8.29 42.38
N GLU A 351 0.16 -7.19 41.62
CA GLU A 351 -0.61 -6.99 40.40
C GLU A 351 0.27 -6.98 39.15
N VAL A 352 -0.18 -7.72 38.14
CA VAL A 352 0.43 -7.79 36.82
C VAL A 352 -0.56 -7.24 35.80
N LEU A 353 -0.11 -6.24 35.05
CA LEU A 353 -0.82 -5.71 33.88
C LEU A 353 -0.26 -6.37 32.63
N TYR A 354 -1.13 -6.99 31.83
CA TYR A 354 -0.82 -7.47 30.49
C TYR A 354 -1.79 -6.88 29.46
N LYS A 355 -1.30 -5.95 28.61
CA LYS A 355 -2.14 -5.16 27.69
C LYS A 355 -3.33 -4.52 28.47
N ASP A 356 -4.57 -4.76 28.05
CA ASP A 356 -5.79 -4.25 28.70
C ASP A 356 -6.29 -5.13 29.87
N VAL A 357 -5.51 -6.14 30.27
CA VAL A 357 -5.93 -7.11 31.27
C VAL A 357 -5.07 -7.01 32.52
N GLN A 358 -5.71 -6.71 33.64
CA GLN A 358 -5.07 -6.61 34.96
C GLN A 358 -5.42 -7.85 35.79
N PHE A 359 -4.41 -8.47 36.37
CA PHE A 359 -4.56 -9.61 37.27
C PHE A 359 -3.83 -9.37 38.57
N THR A 360 -4.45 -9.74 39.69
CA THR A 360 -3.68 -10.04 40.92
C THR A 360 -3.05 -11.42 40.77
N MET A 361 -1.86 -11.64 41.33
CA MET A 361 -1.21 -12.95 41.33
C MET A 361 -2.07 -14.01 42.02
N GLY A 362 -2.87 -13.63 43.02
CA GLY A 362 -3.90 -14.48 43.61
C GLY A 362 -4.95 -14.94 42.60
N ARG A 363 -5.52 -14.03 41.80
CA ARG A 363 -6.51 -14.39 40.76
C ARG A 363 -5.90 -15.21 39.64
N LEU A 364 -4.69 -14.88 39.20
CA LEU A 364 -3.98 -15.64 38.17
C LEU A 364 -3.73 -17.08 38.64
N ARG A 365 -3.27 -17.26 39.89
CA ARG A 365 -3.09 -18.59 40.49
C ARG A 365 -4.40 -19.35 40.56
N SER A 366 -5.47 -18.73 41.07
CA SER A 366 -6.79 -19.39 41.15
C SER A 366 -7.34 -19.78 39.77
N PHE A 367 -7.14 -18.93 38.76
CA PHE A 367 -7.50 -19.24 37.38
C PHE A 367 -6.71 -20.43 36.84
N LEU A 368 -5.38 -20.44 36.99
CA LEU A 368 -4.53 -21.55 36.56
C LEU A 368 -4.85 -22.85 37.32
N HIS A 369 -5.08 -22.77 38.63
CA HIS A 369 -5.51 -23.93 39.43
C HIS A 369 -6.85 -24.46 38.95
N GLY A 370 -7.85 -23.61 38.72
CA GLY A 370 -9.12 -24.02 38.14
C GLY A 370 -8.96 -24.69 36.78
N LEU A 371 -8.12 -24.14 35.91
CA LEU A 371 -7.86 -24.68 34.57
C LEU A 371 -7.15 -26.05 34.64
N VAL A 372 -6.16 -26.18 35.52
CA VAL A 372 -5.48 -27.45 35.81
C VAL A 372 -6.44 -28.49 36.38
N ASP A 373 -7.29 -28.11 37.34
CA ASP A 373 -8.25 -29.02 37.97
C ASP A 373 -9.34 -29.46 36.97
N THR A 374 -9.77 -28.56 36.08
CA THR A 374 -10.71 -28.88 35.00
C THR A 374 -10.06 -29.83 33.99
N THR A 375 -8.79 -29.60 33.65
CA THR A 375 -8.03 -30.47 32.73
C THR A 375 -7.80 -31.85 33.35
N LYS A 376 -7.49 -31.93 34.65
CA LYS A 376 -7.38 -33.18 35.41
C LYS A 376 -8.70 -33.92 35.61
N SER A 377 -9.84 -33.23 35.48
CA SER A 377 -11.18 -33.82 35.55
C SER A 377 -11.61 -34.41 34.19
N ILE A 378 -11.02 -33.93 33.10
CA ILE A 378 -11.31 -34.36 31.71
C ILE A 378 -10.36 -35.48 31.24
N LEU A 379 -9.19 -35.63 31.89
CA LEU A 379 -8.26 -36.75 31.74
C LEU A 379 -8.59 -37.85 32.73
#